data_AF-A0A1C5XSV1-F1
#
_entry.id   AF-A0A1C5XSV1-F1
#
_cell.length_a   1.000
_cell.length_b   1.000
_cell.length_c   1.000
_cell.angle_alpha   90.00
_cell.angle_beta   90.00
_cell.angle_gamma   90.00
#
_symmetry.space_group_name_H-M   'P 1'
#
loop_
_entity.id
_entity.type
_entity.pdbx_description
1 polymer ?
#
loop_
_entity_poly.entity_id
_entity_poly.type
_entity_poly.pdbx_seq_one_letter_code
_entity_poly.pdbx_strand_id
1 'polypeptide(L)'
;MDMILLTKSSVPIIGQVASIMGWIMDGIYRVLDLVGIQNLGLCIIIFSIIIYALMTPLQVKQQKFSKLSSVMQPELQKIQKKYKDKKDQASVQKMQEETQLVYQKYGVSPTGSCVQLLIQFPVLMALWQVIYKIPGYVGSVKNVFTGLVDQITSVSGYTDLIQSFITDNKMTRVQLALDNGKATSNSVIDFLYALSPSQWKDLASMDQFKGFADTINTTSAEISKMQNFCGLNIADQPLNYIKAAFEGASIALAIAALLIPILAWATQVLNYKLMPQATSSAEGAVDTMQASMKTMNTVMPLMSAVFCFTFPVGLGIYWIASAVVRSAQQWFINRHLDKMDINDLVNENMKKMEKQRTKEGLPPQKITNQANQSTKNINTKIDKGSSNTNAEERARKVEESYQNARNAKPGSIAAKANMVRDFDERNKKK
;
A
#
# COMPACT_ATOMS: atom_id res chain seq x y z
N MET A 1 -20.27 0.11 15.69
CA MET A 1 -18.79 0.12 15.55
C MET A 1 -18.32 -1.30 15.79
N ASP A 2 -18.87 -2.23 15.00
CA ASP A 2 -18.86 -3.68 15.28
C ASP A 2 -17.74 -4.42 14.53
N MET A 3 -16.88 -3.67 13.85
CA MET A 3 -15.76 -4.19 13.05
C MET A 3 -14.53 -4.60 13.87
N ILE A 4 -14.50 -4.32 15.17
CA ILE A 4 -13.34 -4.54 16.06
C ILE A 4 -13.45 -5.87 16.83
N LEU A 5 -14.67 -6.41 16.97
CA LEU A 5 -14.99 -7.51 17.89
C LEU A 5 -14.69 -8.91 17.35
N LEU A 6 -14.15 -9.09 16.13
CA LEU A 6 -13.96 -10.41 15.54
C LEU A 6 -12.47 -10.78 15.39
N THR A 7 -12.16 -12.05 15.66
CA THR A 7 -10.81 -12.67 15.51
C THR A 7 -10.29 -12.55 14.08
N LYS A 8 -11.19 -12.55 13.10
CA LYS A 8 -10.94 -12.24 11.69
C LYS A 8 -11.81 -11.06 11.26
N SER A 9 -11.34 -10.23 10.33
CA SER A 9 -12.17 -9.13 9.84
C SER A 9 -13.33 -9.61 8.99
N SER A 10 -14.49 -9.02 9.25
CA SER A 10 -15.73 -9.17 8.49
C SER A 10 -15.86 -8.19 7.33
N VAL A 11 -14.88 -7.29 7.13
CA VAL A 11 -14.94 -6.33 6.03
C VAL A 11 -14.77 -7.11 4.72
N PRO A 12 -15.75 -7.04 3.79
CA PRO A 12 -15.64 -7.73 2.51
C PRO A 12 -14.35 -7.27 1.80
N ILE A 13 -13.68 -8.20 1.12
CA ILE A 13 -12.32 -8.07 0.55
C ILE A 13 -11.20 -8.14 1.61
N ILE A 14 -11.20 -7.33 2.66
CA ILE A 14 -10.10 -7.33 3.65
C ILE A 14 -10.01 -8.68 4.37
N GLY A 15 -11.15 -9.23 4.83
CA GLY A 15 -11.16 -10.53 5.51
C GLY A 15 -10.73 -11.70 4.62
N GLN A 16 -11.05 -11.65 3.33
CA GLN A 16 -10.65 -12.67 2.35
C GLN A 16 -9.15 -12.60 2.08
N VAL A 17 -8.63 -11.39 1.82
CA VAL A 17 -7.19 -11.16 1.61
C VAL A 17 -6.41 -11.55 2.86
N ALA A 18 -6.90 -11.18 4.05
CA ALA A 18 -6.27 -11.56 5.33
C ALA A 18 -6.28 -13.07 5.54
N SER A 19 -7.35 -13.78 5.14
CA SER A 19 -7.40 -15.24 5.25
C SER A 19 -6.37 -15.93 4.34
N ILE A 20 -6.24 -15.47 3.09
CA ILE A 20 -5.22 -15.98 2.16
C ILE A 20 -3.81 -15.73 2.72
N MET A 21 -3.57 -14.51 3.20
CA MET A 21 -2.31 -14.14 3.86
C MET A 21 -2.04 -14.99 5.10
N GLY A 22 -3.07 -15.30 5.89
CA GLY A 22 -3.01 -16.22 7.03
C GLY A 22 -2.57 -17.62 6.64
N TRP A 23 -3.12 -18.17 5.55
CA TRP A 23 -2.68 -19.47 5.02
C TRP A 23 -1.23 -19.46 4.56
N ILE A 24 -0.79 -18.37 3.92
CA ILE A 24 0.63 -18.21 3.54
C ILE A 24 1.50 -18.19 4.80
N MET A 25 1.12 -17.42 5.82
CA MET A 25 1.88 -17.34 7.08
C MET A 25 1.90 -18.67 7.84
N ASP A 26 0.78 -19.42 7.86
CA ASP A 26 0.72 -20.78 8.43
C ASP A 26 1.60 -21.77 7.68
N GLY A 27 1.60 -21.71 6.34
CA GLY A 27 2.49 -22.51 5.52
C GLY A 27 3.98 -22.23 5.82
N ILE A 28 4.35 -20.95 5.92
CA ILE A 28 5.72 -20.55 6.29
C ILE A 28 6.07 -21.08 7.68
N TYR A 29 5.18 -20.92 8.65
CA TYR A 29 5.41 -21.39 10.01
C TYR A 29 5.63 -22.90 10.05
N ARG A 30 4.80 -23.70 9.36
CA ARG A 30 4.97 -25.15 9.27
C ARG A 30 6.30 -25.56 8.63
N VAL A 31 6.73 -24.86 7.58
CA VAL A 31 8.02 -25.13 6.94
C VAL A 31 9.19 -24.81 7.88
N LEU A 32 9.11 -23.72 8.63
CA LEU A 32 10.11 -23.38 9.64
C LEU A 32 10.13 -24.38 10.79
N ASP A 33 8.96 -24.84 11.23
CA ASP A 33 8.83 -25.86 12.28
C ASP A 33 9.43 -27.21 11.86
N LEU A 34 9.28 -27.61 10.58
CA LEU A 34 9.91 -28.82 10.02
C LEU A 34 11.45 -28.81 10.12
N VAL A 35 12.08 -27.64 10.10
CA VAL A 35 13.54 -27.48 10.28
C VAL A 35 13.92 -27.13 11.73
N GLY A 36 12.97 -27.24 12.67
CA GLY A 36 13.17 -26.99 14.10
C GLY A 36 13.17 -25.52 14.50
N ILE A 37 12.76 -24.61 13.61
CA ILE A 37 12.76 -23.16 13.84
C ILE A 37 11.34 -22.69 14.18
N GLN A 38 11.01 -22.64 15.47
CA GLN A 38 9.73 -22.13 15.96
C GLN A 38 9.85 -20.65 16.33
N ASN A 39 9.92 -19.77 15.32
CA ASN A 39 10.13 -18.33 15.53
C ASN A 39 9.19 -17.48 14.66
N LEU A 40 8.26 -16.77 15.30
CA LEU A 40 7.27 -15.94 14.62
C LEU A 40 7.87 -14.65 14.04
N GLY A 41 8.95 -14.11 14.63
CA GLY A 41 9.66 -12.97 14.06
C GLY A 41 10.29 -13.30 12.69
N LEU A 42 10.96 -14.45 12.58
CA LEU A 42 11.46 -14.95 11.29
C LEU A 42 10.33 -15.26 10.31
N CYS A 43 9.23 -15.84 10.80
CA CYS A 43 8.03 -16.06 9.99
C CYS A 43 7.52 -14.74 9.37
N ILE A 44 7.43 -13.66 10.15
CA ILE A 44 7.04 -12.32 9.66
C ILE A 44 7.99 -11.80 8.58
N ILE A 45 9.31 -12.00 8.73
CA ILE A 45 10.30 -11.56 7.72
C ILE A 45 10.10 -12.30 6.40
N ILE A 46 10.03 -13.63 6.45
CA ILE A 46 9.83 -14.48 5.25
C ILE A 46 8.48 -14.19 4.61
N PHE A 47 7.44 -14.03 5.42
CA PHE A 47 6.11 -13.65 4.98
C PHE A 47 6.13 -12.33 4.23
N SER A 48 6.84 -11.32 4.75
CA SER A 48 7.03 -10.04 4.07
C SER A 48 7.70 -10.23 2.70
N ILE A 49 8.80 -10.99 2.63
CA ILE A 49 9.51 -11.27 1.37
C ILE A 49 8.56 -11.89 0.33
N ILE A 50 7.81 -12.92 0.73
CA ILE A 50 6.90 -13.65 -0.17
C ILE A 50 5.76 -12.77 -0.66
N ILE A 51 5.08 -12.04 0.23
CA ILE A 51 3.98 -11.16 -0.15
C ILE A 51 4.46 -10.08 -1.12
N TYR A 52 5.59 -9.44 -0.82
CA TYR A 52 6.13 -8.42 -1.70
C TYR A 52 6.61 -9.00 -3.03
N ALA A 53 7.18 -10.21 -3.05
CA ALA A 53 7.54 -10.92 -4.28
C ALA A 53 6.29 -11.17 -5.17
N LEU A 54 5.19 -11.65 -4.60
CA LEU A 54 3.92 -11.85 -5.30
C LEU A 54 3.32 -10.53 -5.83
N MET A 55 3.54 -9.42 -5.12
CA MET A 55 3.09 -8.09 -5.51
C MET A 55 4.02 -7.37 -6.51
N THR A 56 5.22 -7.91 -6.81
CA THR A 56 6.19 -7.31 -7.74
C THR A 56 5.59 -6.90 -9.09
N PRO A 57 4.82 -7.74 -9.83
CA PRO A 57 4.30 -7.34 -11.14
C PRO A 57 3.35 -6.15 -11.07
N LEU A 58 2.58 -6.05 -9.98
CA LEU A 58 1.75 -4.89 -9.71
C LEU A 58 2.63 -3.67 -9.45
N GLN A 59 3.62 -3.78 -8.56
CA GLN A 59 4.55 -2.68 -8.24
C GLN A 59 5.30 -2.15 -9.47
N VAL A 60 5.73 -3.02 -10.40
CA VAL A 60 6.35 -2.61 -11.66
C VAL A 60 5.42 -1.71 -12.48
N LYS A 61 4.13 -2.07 -12.59
CA LYS A 61 3.13 -1.23 -13.29
C LYS A 61 2.93 0.11 -12.58
N GLN A 62 2.86 0.09 -11.25
CA GLN A 62 2.68 1.29 -10.42
C GLN A 62 3.87 2.25 -10.55
N GLN A 63 5.09 1.72 -10.56
CA GLN A 63 6.32 2.51 -10.71
C GLN A 63 6.48 3.04 -12.14
N LYS A 64 6.11 2.26 -13.16
CA LYS A 64 6.05 2.75 -14.56
C LYS A 64 5.12 3.96 -14.68
N PHE A 65 3.93 3.89 -14.07
CA PHE A 65 2.98 5.00 -14.03
C PHE A 65 3.58 6.23 -13.30
N SER A 66 4.24 6.02 -12.16
CA SER A 66 4.91 7.09 -11.41
C SER A 66 6.04 7.76 -12.22
N LYS A 67 6.89 6.98 -12.90
CA LYS A 67 7.96 7.50 -13.76
C LYS A 67 7.41 8.34 -14.92
N LEU A 68 6.41 7.83 -15.64
CA LEU A 68 5.75 8.60 -16.72
C LEU A 68 5.12 9.89 -16.19
N SER A 69 4.49 9.82 -15.02
CA SER A 69 3.92 11.02 -14.37
C SER A 69 5.00 12.05 -14.02
N SER A 70 6.19 11.61 -13.57
CA SER A 70 7.31 12.51 -13.26
C SER A 70 7.85 13.22 -14.51
N VAL A 71 7.97 12.50 -15.64
CA VAL A 71 8.46 13.06 -16.92
C VAL A 71 7.43 14.02 -17.52
N MET A 72 6.15 13.77 -17.30
CA MET A 72 5.04 14.62 -17.74
C MET A 72 4.97 15.96 -16.98
N GLN A 73 5.35 16.00 -15.69
CA GLN A 73 5.22 17.20 -14.85
C GLN A 73 5.75 18.51 -15.47
N PRO A 74 6.96 18.58 -16.07
CA PRO A 74 7.45 19.81 -16.69
C PRO A 74 6.57 20.31 -17.85
N GLU A 75 5.89 19.44 -18.60
CA GLU A 75 4.92 19.87 -19.63
C GLU A 75 3.66 20.49 -19.00
N LEU A 76 3.15 19.89 -17.93
CA LEU A 76 2.04 20.45 -17.17
C LEU A 76 2.39 21.81 -16.54
N GLN A 77 3.62 21.95 -16.03
CA GLN A 77 4.12 23.22 -15.49
C GLN A 77 4.19 24.31 -16.57
N LYS A 78 4.59 23.97 -17.80
CA LYS A 78 4.61 24.92 -18.92
C LYS A 78 3.20 25.40 -19.26
N ILE A 79 2.22 24.49 -19.28
CA ILE A 79 0.81 24.85 -19.50
C ILE A 79 0.34 25.78 -18.38
N GLN A 80 0.57 25.42 -17.11
CA GLN A 80 0.16 26.27 -15.99
C GLN A 80 0.79 27.67 -16.05
N LYS A 81 2.09 27.77 -16.36
CA LYS A 81 2.77 29.07 -16.55
C LYS A 81 2.18 29.88 -17.70
N LYS A 82 1.80 29.22 -18.81
CA LYS A 82 1.15 29.86 -19.98
C LYS A 82 -0.22 30.48 -19.65
N TYR A 83 -0.92 29.97 -18.62
CA TYR A 83 -2.27 30.40 -18.23
C TYR A 83 -2.34 31.07 -16.85
N LYS A 84 -1.23 31.24 -16.13
CA LYS A 84 -1.18 31.72 -14.72
C LYS A 84 -1.97 33.02 -14.49
N ASP A 85 -1.89 33.96 -15.41
CA ASP A 85 -2.55 35.26 -15.30
C ASP A 85 -3.89 35.35 -16.05
N LYS A 86 -4.37 34.22 -16.62
CA LYS A 86 -5.59 34.15 -17.44
C LYS A 86 -6.70 33.48 -16.65
N LYS A 87 -7.68 34.28 -16.22
CA LYS A 87 -8.85 33.81 -15.46
C LYS A 87 -10.15 33.75 -16.28
N ASP A 88 -10.09 34.05 -17.57
CA ASP A 88 -11.27 33.96 -18.45
C ASP A 88 -11.72 32.51 -18.65
N GLN A 89 -13.03 32.30 -18.77
CA GLN A 89 -13.63 30.95 -18.86
C GLN A 89 -13.06 30.16 -20.06
N ALA A 90 -12.77 30.83 -21.17
CA ALA A 90 -12.18 30.21 -22.35
C ALA A 90 -10.73 29.76 -22.13
N SER A 91 -9.91 30.56 -21.43
CA SER A 91 -8.55 30.18 -21.05
C SER A 91 -8.52 29.03 -20.06
N VAL A 92 -9.44 28.99 -19.10
CA VAL A 92 -9.57 27.86 -18.17
C VAL A 92 -9.94 26.57 -18.92
N GLN A 93 -10.89 26.64 -19.86
CA GLN A 93 -11.25 25.49 -20.70
C GLN A 93 -10.08 25.02 -21.57
N LYS A 94 -9.37 25.94 -22.23
CA LYS A 94 -8.17 25.60 -23.03
C LYS A 94 -7.06 25.01 -22.19
N MET A 95 -6.84 25.53 -20.98
CA MET A 95 -5.86 24.98 -20.05
C MET A 95 -6.22 23.54 -19.66
N GLN A 96 -7.50 23.26 -19.38
CA GLN A 96 -7.98 21.90 -19.07
C GLN A 96 -7.80 20.96 -20.27
N GLU A 97 -8.10 21.42 -21.48
CA GLU A 97 -7.90 20.65 -22.71
C GLU A 97 -6.41 20.34 -22.95
N GLU A 98 -5.54 21.34 -22.94
CA GLU A 98 -4.08 21.14 -23.11
C GLU A 98 -3.51 20.21 -22.04
N THR A 99 -3.95 20.36 -20.80
CA THR A 99 -3.56 19.49 -19.69
C THR A 99 -4.01 18.04 -19.95
N GLN A 100 -5.25 17.84 -20.40
CA GLN A 100 -5.78 16.52 -20.74
C GLN A 100 -5.03 15.87 -21.91
N LEU A 101 -4.65 16.65 -22.93
CA LEU A 101 -3.82 16.17 -24.04
C LEU A 101 -2.46 15.67 -23.55
N VAL A 102 -1.84 16.38 -22.60
CA VAL A 102 -0.57 15.94 -21.99
C VAL A 102 -0.77 14.64 -21.18
N TYR A 103 -1.81 14.54 -20.36
CA TYR A 103 -2.15 13.28 -19.66
C TYR A 103 -2.30 12.10 -20.64
N GLN A 104 -3.04 12.32 -21.72
CA GLN A 104 -3.24 11.33 -22.78
C GLN A 104 -1.92 10.97 -23.47
N LYS A 105 -1.08 11.96 -23.81
CA LYS A 105 0.24 11.73 -24.42
C LYS A 105 1.09 10.73 -23.65
N TYR A 106 1.13 10.88 -22.32
CA TYR A 106 1.90 10.01 -21.45
C TYR A 106 1.16 8.73 -21.03
N GLY A 107 -0.13 8.59 -21.37
CA GLY A 107 -0.95 7.44 -20.97
C GLY A 107 -1.18 7.36 -19.45
N VAL A 108 -1.14 8.50 -18.78
CA VAL A 108 -1.32 8.63 -17.33
C VAL A 108 -2.61 9.41 -17.04
N SER A 109 -3.25 9.14 -15.90
CA SER A 109 -4.50 9.80 -15.52
C SER A 109 -4.32 10.61 -14.22
N PRO A 110 -5.07 11.71 -14.04
CA PRO A 110 -5.05 12.46 -12.77
C PRO A 110 -5.43 11.58 -11.55
N THR A 111 -6.30 10.58 -11.76
CA THR A 111 -6.79 9.66 -10.73
C THR A 111 -5.93 8.41 -10.55
N GLY A 112 -4.97 8.13 -11.45
CA GLY A 112 -4.16 6.92 -11.35
C GLY A 112 -3.32 6.86 -10.07
N SER A 113 -2.89 8.02 -9.57
CA SER A 113 -2.16 8.14 -8.29
C SER A 113 -3.01 7.82 -7.06
N CYS A 114 -4.33 8.05 -7.08
CA CYS A 114 -5.20 7.69 -5.96
C CYS A 114 -5.70 6.24 -6.04
N VAL A 115 -5.92 5.72 -7.25
CA VAL A 115 -6.22 4.29 -7.47
C VAL A 115 -5.12 3.40 -6.91
N GLN A 116 -3.87 3.86 -7.02
CA GLN A 116 -2.73 3.18 -6.43
C GLN A 116 -2.85 2.96 -4.92
N LEU A 117 -3.20 4.02 -4.19
CA LEU A 117 -3.39 3.95 -2.74
C LEU A 117 -4.58 3.06 -2.37
N LEU A 118 -5.66 3.12 -3.16
CA LEU A 118 -6.87 2.32 -2.93
C LEU A 118 -6.64 0.82 -3.08
N ILE A 119 -5.80 0.39 -4.04
CA ILE A 119 -5.46 -1.03 -4.18
C ILE A 119 -4.53 -1.50 -3.04
N GLN A 120 -3.63 -0.64 -2.59
CA GLN A 120 -2.67 -0.97 -1.53
C GLN A 120 -3.32 -1.02 -0.14
N PHE A 121 -4.35 -0.23 0.11
CA PHE A 121 -4.95 -0.09 1.44
C PHE A 121 -5.57 -1.41 1.98
N PRO A 122 -6.41 -2.16 1.23
CA PRO A 122 -6.92 -3.46 1.68
C PRO A 122 -5.81 -4.47 1.99
N VAL A 123 -4.75 -4.48 1.18
CA VAL A 123 -3.58 -5.35 1.39
C VAL A 123 -2.87 -4.98 2.68
N LEU A 124 -2.63 -3.68 2.93
CA LEU A 124 -2.00 -3.21 4.16
C LEU A 124 -2.85 -3.55 5.40
N MET A 125 -4.17 -3.36 5.34
CA MET A 125 -5.07 -3.68 6.43
C MET A 125 -5.14 -5.20 6.70
N ALA A 126 -5.13 -6.01 5.65
CA ALA A 126 -5.07 -7.46 5.78
C ALA A 126 -3.76 -7.92 6.43
N LEU A 127 -2.62 -7.39 5.99
CA LEU A 127 -1.30 -7.69 6.58
C LEU A 127 -1.26 -7.30 8.06
N TRP A 128 -1.75 -6.10 8.39
CA TRP A 128 -1.83 -5.62 9.76
C TRP A 128 -2.63 -6.59 10.64
N GLN A 129 -3.77 -7.07 10.16
CA GLN A 129 -4.59 -8.01 10.93
C GLN A 129 -3.94 -9.35 11.15
N VAL A 130 -3.28 -9.91 10.12
CA VAL A 130 -2.62 -11.21 10.23
C VAL A 130 -1.49 -11.15 11.26
N ILE A 131 -0.71 -10.07 11.29
CA ILE A 131 0.40 -9.90 12.24
C ILE A 131 -0.10 -9.53 13.64
N TYR A 132 -1.16 -8.75 13.73
CA TYR A 132 -1.71 -8.34 15.04
C TYR A 132 -2.51 -9.47 15.72
N LYS A 133 -3.20 -10.31 14.93
CA LYS A 133 -4.03 -11.44 15.39
C LYS A 133 -3.54 -12.77 14.84
N ILE A 134 -2.24 -13.06 15.03
CA ILE A 134 -1.60 -14.26 14.48
C ILE A 134 -2.41 -15.54 14.75
N PRO A 135 -2.84 -15.87 15.98
CA PRO A 135 -3.63 -17.09 16.24
C PRO A 135 -4.96 -17.13 15.49
N GLY A 136 -5.57 -15.98 15.17
CA GLY A 136 -6.79 -15.91 14.38
C GLY A 136 -6.59 -16.36 12.93
N TYR A 137 -5.38 -16.21 12.39
CA TYR A 137 -5.06 -16.46 10.98
C TYR A 137 -4.11 -17.65 10.75
N VAL A 138 -3.31 -18.00 11.75
CA VAL A 138 -2.27 -19.04 11.72
C VAL A 138 -2.72 -20.20 12.60
N GLY A 139 -3.26 -21.25 11.97
CA GLY A 139 -3.83 -22.40 12.67
C GLY A 139 -2.83 -23.13 13.56
N SER A 140 -1.56 -23.21 13.14
CA SER A 140 -0.51 -23.86 13.92
C SER A 140 -0.28 -23.17 15.27
N VAL A 141 -0.32 -21.83 15.29
CA VAL A 141 -0.21 -21.03 16.53
C VAL A 141 -1.50 -21.13 17.34
N LYS A 142 -2.66 -21.14 16.68
CA LYS A 142 -3.96 -21.31 17.36
C LYS A 142 -4.01 -22.60 18.18
N ASN A 143 -3.50 -23.70 17.61
CA ASN A 143 -3.59 -25.03 18.19
C ASN A 143 -2.90 -25.12 19.56
N VAL A 144 -1.82 -24.36 19.77
CA VAL A 144 -1.10 -24.26 21.06
C VAL A 144 -2.03 -23.86 22.20
N PHE A 145 -3.02 -23.02 21.93
CA PHE A 145 -3.95 -22.53 22.94
C PHE A 145 -5.17 -23.42 23.18
N THR A 146 -5.48 -24.34 22.26
CA THR A 146 -6.78 -25.05 22.25
C THR A 146 -7.06 -25.77 23.57
N GLY A 147 -6.12 -26.59 24.05
CA GLY A 147 -6.27 -27.32 25.30
C GLY A 147 -6.45 -26.42 26.52
N LEU A 148 -5.72 -25.29 26.58
CA LEU A 148 -5.87 -24.33 27.67
C LEU A 148 -7.21 -23.59 27.61
N VAL A 149 -7.66 -23.20 26.41
CA VAL A 149 -8.95 -22.52 26.24
C VAL A 149 -10.11 -23.42 26.61
N ASP A 150 -10.05 -24.70 26.28
CA ASP A 150 -11.08 -25.67 26.68
C ASP A 150 -11.19 -25.75 28.21
N GLN A 151 -10.05 -25.73 28.93
CA GLN A 151 -10.02 -25.70 30.39
C GLN A 151 -10.56 -24.38 30.95
N ILE A 152 -10.12 -23.22 30.45
CA ILE A 152 -10.59 -21.91 30.90
C ILE A 152 -12.09 -21.74 30.68
N THR A 153 -12.60 -22.11 29.50
CA THR A 153 -14.02 -21.95 29.15
C THR A 153 -14.95 -22.91 29.91
N SER A 154 -14.39 -23.99 30.48
CA SER A 154 -15.13 -24.88 31.39
C SER A 154 -15.37 -24.29 32.79
N VAL A 155 -14.61 -23.26 33.18
CA VAL A 155 -14.75 -22.60 34.49
C VAL A 155 -15.98 -21.70 34.49
N SER A 156 -16.86 -21.87 35.49
CA SER A 156 -18.02 -21.00 35.65
C SER A 156 -17.60 -19.55 35.90
N GLY A 157 -18.19 -18.60 35.15
CA GLY A 157 -17.85 -17.18 35.25
C GLY A 157 -16.51 -16.78 34.61
N TYR A 158 -15.90 -17.64 33.77
CA TYR A 158 -14.61 -17.33 33.12
C TYR A 158 -14.60 -16.00 32.35
N THR A 159 -15.74 -15.59 31.78
CA THR A 159 -15.83 -14.33 31.03
C THR A 159 -15.57 -13.13 31.93
N ASP A 160 -16.20 -13.10 33.11
CA ASP A 160 -16.01 -12.02 34.09
C ASP A 160 -14.60 -12.06 34.67
N LEU A 161 -14.08 -13.26 34.97
CA LEU A 161 -12.70 -13.44 35.45
C LEU A 161 -11.69 -12.85 34.46
N ILE A 162 -11.82 -13.14 33.17
CA ILE A 162 -10.93 -12.59 32.14
C ILE A 162 -11.14 -11.08 32.01
N GLN A 163 -12.38 -10.59 32.08
CA GLN A 163 -12.65 -9.16 31.95
C GLN A 163 -12.08 -8.34 33.13
N SER A 164 -12.18 -8.86 34.35
CA SER A 164 -11.49 -8.30 35.52
C SER A 164 -9.99 -8.33 35.32
N PHE A 165 -9.42 -9.46 34.90
CA PHE A 165 -7.98 -9.59 34.64
C PHE A 165 -7.49 -8.54 33.63
N ILE A 166 -8.19 -8.37 32.51
CA ILE A 166 -7.89 -7.36 31.48
C ILE A 166 -7.88 -5.95 32.07
N THR A 167 -8.86 -5.64 32.92
CA THR A 167 -9.03 -4.33 33.55
C THR A 167 -7.90 -4.05 34.54
N ASP A 168 -7.63 -5.01 35.44
CA ASP A 168 -6.62 -4.90 36.49
C ASP A 168 -5.21 -4.76 35.89
N ASN A 169 -4.96 -5.47 34.80
CA ASN A 169 -3.68 -5.43 34.08
C ASN A 169 -3.60 -4.33 33.01
N LYS A 170 -4.63 -3.47 32.89
CA LYS A 170 -4.69 -2.35 31.93
C LYS A 170 -4.39 -2.80 30.49
N MET A 171 -4.90 -3.96 30.10
CA MET A 171 -4.67 -4.55 28.77
C MET A 171 -5.53 -3.84 27.70
N THR A 172 -5.09 -2.67 27.25
CA THR A 172 -5.81 -1.81 26.28
C THR A 172 -5.99 -2.41 24.88
N ARG A 173 -5.33 -3.53 24.60
CA ARG A 173 -5.27 -4.18 23.28
C ARG A 173 -6.21 -5.36 23.11
N VAL A 174 -6.80 -5.83 24.21
CA VAL A 174 -7.67 -7.00 24.22
C VAL A 174 -9.11 -6.55 24.43
N GLN A 175 -10.00 -7.07 23.59
CA GLN A 175 -11.43 -6.90 23.75
C GLN A 175 -12.10 -8.26 23.55
N LEU A 176 -12.92 -8.67 24.52
CA LEU A 176 -13.62 -9.95 24.44
C LEU A 176 -14.79 -9.85 23.47
N ALA A 177 -14.88 -10.84 22.58
CA ALA A 177 -16.01 -11.03 21.70
C ALA A 177 -17.01 -11.93 22.41
N LEU A 178 -18.23 -11.43 22.63
CA LEU A 178 -19.24 -12.16 23.38
C LEU A 178 -20.26 -12.81 22.44
N ASP A 179 -20.60 -14.06 22.72
CA ASP A 179 -21.72 -14.78 22.15
C ASP A 179 -22.64 -15.23 23.29
N ASN A 180 -23.88 -14.77 23.28
CA ASN A 180 -24.85 -14.97 24.36
C ASN A 180 -24.29 -14.65 25.77
N GLY A 181 -23.53 -13.55 25.87
CA GLY A 181 -22.92 -13.09 27.13
C GLY A 181 -21.67 -13.85 27.56
N LYS A 182 -21.20 -14.84 26.79
CA LYS A 182 -19.98 -15.60 27.07
C LYS A 182 -18.88 -15.24 26.09
N ALA A 183 -17.65 -15.08 26.56
CA ALA A 183 -16.50 -14.82 25.69
C ALA A 183 -16.23 -16.02 24.77
N THR A 184 -16.18 -15.78 23.46
CA THR A 184 -15.91 -16.83 22.47
C THR A 184 -14.51 -17.43 22.67
N SER A 185 -14.32 -18.72 22.38
CA SER A 185 -13.00 -19.39 22.47
C SER A 185 -11.92 -18.63 21.71
N ASN A 186 -12.26 -18.11 20.54
CA ASN A 186 -11.36 -17.28 19.73
C ASN A 186 -10.93 -15.98 20.44
N SER A 187 -11.83 -15.29 21.14
CA SER A 187 -11.46 -14.11 21.93
C SER A 187 -10.66 -14.44 23.18
N VAL A 188 -10.84 -15.64 23.77
CA VAL A 188 -9.98 -16.13 24.84
C VAL A 188 -8.57 -16.39 24.31
N ILE A 189 -8.42 -16.94 23.10
CA ILE A 189 -7.10 -17.10 22.45
C ILE A 189 -6.45 -15.73 22.22
N ASP A 190 -7.20 -14.74 21.71
CA ASP A 190 -6.67 -13.37 21.49
C ASP A 190 -6.21 -12.73 22.82
N PHE A 191 -6.94 -12.97 23.91
CA PHE A 191 -6.55 -12.56 25.26
C PHE A 191 -5.23 -13.22 25.69
N LEU A 192 -5.17 -14.55 25.63
CA LEU A 192 -3.99 -15.32 26.06
C LEU A 192 -2.74 -14.95 25.25
N TYR A 193 -2.88 -14.77 23.94
CA TYR A 193 -1.77 -14.40 23.05
C TYR A 193 -1.19 -13.00 23.34
N ALA A 194 -2.00 -12.12 23.96
CA ALA A 194 -1.60 -10.77 24.32
C ALA A 194 -0.94 -10.66 25.70
N LEU A 195 -0.89 -11.75 26.48
CA LEU A 195 -0.31 -11.73 27.83
C LEU A 195 1.21 -11.61 27.78
N SER A 196 1.75 -10.72 28.62
CA SER A 196 3.18 -10.65 28.90
C SER A 196 3.64 -11.84 29.75
N PRO A 197 4.96 -12.11 29.81
CA PRO A 197 5.49 -13.18 30.67
C PRO A 197 5.12 -13.06 32.17
N SER A 198 4.94 -11.85 32.69
CA SER A 198 4.49 -11.65 34.08
C SER A 198 3.00 -11.94 34.22
N GLN A 199 2.18 -11.48 33.28
CA GLN A 199 0.73 -11.70 33.28
C GLN A 199 0.36 -13.18 33.16
N TRP A 200 1.16 -13.97 32.44
CA TRP A 200 1.02 -15.42 32.43
C TRP A 200 1.18 -16.06 33.82
N LYS A 201 2.12 -15.54 34.64
CA LYS A 201 2.30 -16.02 36.02
C LYS A 201 1.12 -15.61 36.90
N ASP A 202 0.65 -14.38 36.74
CA ASP A 202 -0.52 -13.87 37.48
C ASP A 202 -1.76 -14.72 37.15
N LEU A 203 -1.97 -15.04 35.87
CA LEU A 203 -3.04 -15.93 35.42
C LEU A 203 -2.94 -17.34 36.04
N ALA A 204 -1.73 -17.93 36.05
CA ALA A 204 -1.49 -19.24 36.66
C ALA A 204 -1.73 -19.25 38.17
N SER A 205 -1.62 -18.09 38.83
CA SER A 205 -1.79 -17.97 40.29
C SER A 205 -3.25 -17.79 40.74
N MET A 206 -4.17 -17.52 39.82
CA MET A 206 -5.59 -17.35 40.12
C MET A 206 -6.18 -18.63 40.74
N ASP A 207 -6.87 -18.48 41.88
CA ASP A 207 -7.45 -19.61 42.63
C ASP A 207 -8.34 -20.50 41.76
N GLN A 208 -9.11 -19.90 40.85
CA GLN A 208 -10.03 -20.56 39.95
C GLN A 208 -9.32 -21.38 38.86
N PHE A 209 -8.05 -21.09 38.57
CA PHE A 209 -7.26 -21.74 37.51
C PHE A 209 -6.16 -22.67 38.04
N LYS A 210 -5.99 -22.79 39.37
CA LYS A 210 -5.00 -23.67 40.00
C LYS A 210 -5.08 -25.13 39.55
N GLY A 211 -6.28 -25.63 39.24
CA GLY A 211 -6.51 -27.00 38.77
C GLY A 211 -5.84 -27.35 37.43
N PHE A 212 -5.37 -26.35 36.68
CA PHE A 212 -4.68 -26.55 35.40
C PHE A 212 -3.52 -25.55 35.19
N ALA A 213 -2.89 -25.12 36.29
CA ALA A 213 -1.74 -24.21 36.24
C ALA A 213 -0.58 -24.77 35.39
N ASP A 214 -0.38 -26.09 35.37
CA ASP A 214 0.65 -26.72 34.54
C ASP A 214 0.38 -26.55 33.03
N THR A 215 -0.89 -26.63 32.60
CA THR A 215 -1.27 -26.34 31.22
C THR A 215 -1.00 -24.87 30.88
N ILE A 216 -1.30 -23.95 31.82
CA ILE A 216 -1.02 -22.51 31.65
C ILE A 216 0.48 -22.29 31.45
N ASN A 217 1.31 -22.87 32.32
CA ASN A 217 2.76 -22.72 32.28
C ASN A 217 3.36 -23.34 31.00
N THR A 218 2.88 -24.51 30.58
CA THR A 218 3.33 -25.19 29.36
C THR A 218 2.98 -24.37 28.11
N THR A 219 1.73 -23.89 28.03
CA THR A 219 1.26 -23.03 26.93
C THR A 219 2.06 -21.73 26.88
N SER A 220 2.28 -21.09 28.04
CA SER A 220 3.07 -19.87 28.16
C SER A 220 4.52 -20.07 27.69
N ALA A 221 5.15 -21.17 28.06
CA ALA A 221 6.52 -21.48 27.67
C ALA A 221 6.64 -21.70 26.14
N GLU A 222 5.70 -22.45 25.55
CA GLU A 222 5.69 -22.71 24.12
C GLU A 222 5.48 -21.41 23.32
N ILE A 223 4.52 -20.58 23.72
CA ILE A 223 4.25 -19.29 23.07
C ILE A 223 5.41 -18.31 23.27
N SER A 224 6.02 -18.28 24.45
CA SER A 224 7.20 -17.44 24.72
C SER A 224 8.36 -17.78 23.80
N LYS A 225 8.59 -19.09 23.53
CA LYS A 225 9.59 -19.54 22.55
C LYS A 225 9.24 -19.06 21.14
N MET A 226 7.98 -19.21 20.73
CA MET A 226 7.51 -18.76 19.40
C MET A 226 7.63 -17.24 19.21
N GLN A 227 7.34 -16.48 20.26
CA GLN A 227 7.32 -15.02 20.22
C GLN A 227 8.70 -14.38 20.45
N ASN A 228 9.71 -15.15 20.84
CA ASN A 228 11.06 -14.59 21.05
C ASN A 228 11.72 -14.29 19.70
N PHE A 229 12.19 -13.06 19.51
CA PHE A 229 12.98 -12.65 18.37
C PHE A 229 14.09 -11.69 18.80
N CYS A 230 15.34 -12.10 18.61
CA CYS A 230 16.52 -11.35 19.07
C CYS A 230 16.46 -10.95 20.56
N GLY A 231 15.89 -11.81 21.41
CA GLY A 231 15.71 -11.56 22.84
C GLY A 231 14.47 -10.72 23.21
N LEU A 232 13.77 -10.15 22.23
CA LEU A 232 12.51 -9.42 22.43
C LEU A 232 11.31 -10.33 22.24
N ASN A 233 10.24 -10.15 23.02
CA ASN A 233 8.95 -10.75 22.70
C ASN A 233 8.24 -9.89 21.63
N ILE A 234 7.81 -10.51 20.53
CA ILE A 234 7.15 -9.80 19.42
C ILE A 234 5.77 -9.22 19.79
N ALA A 235 5.12 -9.71 20.85
CA ALA A 235 3.83 -9.22 21.34
C ALA A 235 3.97 -7.99 22.25
N ASP A 236 5.15 -7.78 22.83
CA ASP A 236 5.47 -6.63 23.69
C ASP A 236 5.75 -5.35 22.89
N GLN A 237 5.67 -4.21 23.57
CA GLN A 237 5.96 -2.89 23.01
C GLN A 237 7.41 -2.48 23.31
N PRO A 238 8.16 -1.89 22.35
CA PRO A 238 9.50 -1.39 22.61
C PRO A 238 9.60 -0.41 23.78
N LEU A 239 8.58 0.44 23.96
CA LEU A 239 8.55 1.39 25.06
C LEU A 239 8.57 0.71 26.44
N ASN A 240 8.01 -0.50 26.57
CA ASN A 240 8.01 -1.23 27.84
C ASN A 240 9.42 -1.69 28.22
N TYR A 241 10.21 -2.19 27.27
CA TYR A 241 11.60 -2.54 27.48
C TYR A 241 12.44 -1.32 27.87
N ILE A 242 12.19 -0.18 27.23
CA ILE A 242 12.89 1.07 27.51
C ILE A 242 12.58 1.54 28.93
N LYS A 243 11.29 1.57 29.32
CA LYS A 243 10.87 1.94 30.69
C LYS A 243 11.45 0.99 31.74
N ALA A 244 11.37 -0.33 31.49
CA ALA A 244 11.92 -1.32 32.40
C ALA A 244 13.43 -1.16 32.61
N ALA A 245 14.19 -0.74 31.61
CA ALA A 245 15.63 -0.48 31.78
C ALA A 245 15.91 0.72 32.70
N PHE A 246 15.05 1.75 32.71
CA PHE A 246 15.14 2.83 33.70
C PHE A 246 14.83 2.36 35.12
N GLU A 247 14.13 1.24 35.26
CA GLU A 247 13.81 0.58 36.54
C GLU A 247 14.84 -0.51 36.91
N GLY A 248 15.95 -0.62 36.16
CA GLY A 248 17.05 -1.57 36.44
C GLY A 248 17.01 -2.89 35.67
N ALA A 249 16.11 -3.04 34.69
CA ALA A 249 16.10 -4.20 33.79
C ALA A 249 17.24 -4.16 32.76
N SER A 250 17.34 -5.21 31.92
CA SER A 250 18.43 -5.36 30.94
C SER A 250 18.53 -4.20 29.94
N ILE A 251 19.62 -3.46 30.01
CA ILE A 251 19.97 -2.39 29.06
C ILE A 251 20.12 -2.94 27.64
N ALA A 252 20.63 -4.17 27.48
CA ALA A 252 20.80 -4.79 26.17
C ALA A 252 19.44 -4.99 25.45
N LEU A 253 18.40 -5.41 26.19
CA LEU A 253 17.05 -5.54 25.64
C LEU A 253 16.43 -4.18 25.30
N ALA A 254 16.68 -3.15 26.11
CA ALA A 254 16.24 -1.79 25.78
C ALA A 254 16.91 -1.24 24.52
N ILE A 255 18.21 -1.52 24.30
CA ILE A 255 18.91 -1.16 23.06
C ILE A 255 18.29 -1.91 21.87
N ALA A 256 18.09 -3.23 21.98
CA ALA A 256 17.44 -4.01 20.94
C ALA A 256 16.04 -3.48 20.59
N ALA A 257 15.26 -3.11 21.62
CA ALA A 257 13.94 -2.51 21.46
C ALA A 257 14.00 -1.15 20.76
N LEU A 258 14.99 -0.30 21.11
CA LEU A 258 15.21 1.01 20.50
C LEU A 258 15.64 0.91 19.02
N LEU A 259 16.33 -0.16 18.63
CA LEU A 259 16.69 -0.38 17.23
C LEU A 259 15.46 -0.57 16.33
N ILE A 260 14.35 -1.11 16.83
CA ILE A 260 13.13 -1.33 16.03
C ILE A 260 12.60 -0.02 15.41
N PRO A 261 12.23 1.03 16.17
CA PRO A 261 11.75 2.28 15.61
C PRO A 261 12.80 3.00 14.75
N ILE A 262 14.09 2.93 15.12
CA ILE A 262 15.18 3.56 14.36
C ILE A 262 15.34 2.90 12.99
N LEU A 263 15.38 1.57 12.94
CA LEU A 263 15.49 0.82 11.70
C LEU A 263 14.23 0.98 10.85
N ALA A 264 13.04 0.99 11.45
CA ALA A 264 11.79 1.23 10.74
C ALA A 264 11.82 2.61 10.05
N TRP A 265 12.22 3.66 10.78
CA TRP A 265 12.40 5.00 10.21
C TRP A 265 13.43 5.01 9.08
N ALA A 266 14.64 4.51 9.34
CA ALA A 266 15.74 4.58 8.39
C ALA A 266 15.44 3.82 7.08
N THR A 267 14.89 2.61 7.19
CA THR A 267 14.51 1.78 6.03
C THR A 267 13.35 2.37 5.26
N GLN A 268 12.40 3.01 5.93
CA GLN A 268 11.27 3.67 5.27
C GLN A 268 11.70 4.95 4.56
N VAL A 269 12.59 5.75 5.15
CA VAL A 269 13.23 6.89 4.47
C VAL A 269 14.00 6.43 3.23
N LEU A 270 14.76 5.33 3.32
CA LEU A 270 15.45 4.75 2.17
C LEU A 270 14.45 4.37 1.06
N ASN A 271 13.36 3.67 1.41
CA ASN A 271 12.33 3.28 0.45
C ASN A 271 11.74 4.49 -0.28
N TYR A 272 11.44 5.59 0.44
CA TYR A 272 10.92 6.83 -0.16
C TYR A 272 11.92 7.57 -1.04
N LYS A 273 13.21 7.53 -0.72
CA LYS A 273 14.27 8.13 -1.56
C LYS A 273 14.45 7.38 -2.87
N LEU A 274 14.18 6.07 -2.88
CA LEU A 274 14.28 5.25 -4.08
C LEU A 274 13.04 5.37 -4.98
N MET A 275 11.89 5.81 -4.45
CA MET A 275 10.72 6.06 -5.30
C MET A 275 10.92 7.30 -6.19
N PRO A 276 10.51 7.25 -7.47
CA PRO A 276 10.56 8.42 -8.35
C PRO A 276 9.79 9.58 -7.72
N GLN A 277 10.50 10.65 -7.39
CA GLN A 277 9.87 11.86 -6.89
C GLN A 277 9.56 12.79 -8.05
N ALA A 278 8.35 13.35 -8.01
CA ALA A 278 8.00 14.52 -8.79
C ALA A 278 8.98 15.66 -8.44
N THR A 279 9.81 16.09 -9.40
CA THR A 279 10.79 17.17 -9.20
C THR A 279 10.11 18.48 -8.81
N SER A 280 10.69 19.14 -7.81
CA SER A 280 10.27 20.41 -7.21
C SER A 280 10.00 21.51 -8.24
N SER A 281 8.91 22.25 -8.02
CA SER A 281 8.53 23.43 -8.79
C SER A 281 9.26 24.70 -8.32
N ALA A 282 9.53 25.60 -9.28
CA ALA A 282 9.74 27.02 -9.04
C ALA A 282 8.37 27.73 -8.97
N GLU A 283 8.15 28.43 -7.86
CA GLU A 283 7.08 29.37 -7.46
C GLU A 283 5.73 29.41 -8.22
N GLY A 284 4.69 29.01 -7.48
CA GLY A 284 3.31 29.50 -7.64
C GLY A 284 2.30 28.46 -8.14
N ALA A 285 1.31 28.16 -7.29
CA ALA A 285 0.03 27.49 -7.58
C ALA A 285 0.01 25.98 -7.90
N VAL A 286 1.14 25.28 -7.73
CA VAL A 286 1.20 23.79 -7.62
C VAL A 286 1.33 23.33 -6.16
N ASP A 287 1.31 24.28 -5.21
CA ASP A 287 1.68 24.06 -3.82
C ASP A 287 0.88 22.97 -3.11
N THR A 288 -0.43 22.82 -3.36
CA THR A 288 -1.25 21.94 -2.52
C THR A 288 -0.97 20.45 -2.75
N MET A 289 -0.84 19.99 -4.00
CA MET A 289 -0.61 18.56 -4.30
C MET A 289 0.85 18.16 -4.09
N GLN A 290 1.82 18.98 -4.50
CA GLN A 290 3.24 18.69 -4.31
C GLN A 290 3.67 18.86 -2.84
N ALA A 291 3.18 19.90 -2.12
CA ALA A 291 3.47 20.01 -0.69
C ALA A 291 2.81 18.87 0.09
N SER A 292 1.61 18.42 -0.28
CA SER A 292 1.00 17.23 0.32
C SER A 292 1.88 15.98 0.16
N MET A 293 2.44 15.74 -1.03
CA MET A 293 3.37 14.62 -1.29
C MET A 293 4.68 14.76 -0.50
N LYS A 294 5.26 15.96 -0.44
CA LYS A 294 6.49 16.22 0.33
C LYS A 294 6.27 16.02 1.83
N THR A 295 5.14 16.50 2.36
CA THR A 295 4.72 16.29 3.74
C THR A 295 4.52 14.81 4.02
N MET A 296 3.84 14.07 3.13
CA MET A 296 3.68 12.62 3.27
C MET A 296 5.04 11.90 3.32
N ASN A 297 5.96 12.19 2.40
CA ASN A 297 7.27 11.53 2.35
C ASN A 297 8.17 11.86 3.54
N THR A 298 7.99 13.01 4.18
CA THR A 298 8.82 13.47 5.31
C THR A 298 8.23 13.07 6.66
N VAL A 299 6.91 13.20 6.83
CA VAL A 299 6.22 12.99 8.10
C VAL A 299 5.88 11.53 8.34
N MET A 300 5.52 10.78 7.29
CA MET A 300 5.07 9.39 7.44
C MET A 300 6.14 8.46 8.05
N PRO A 301 7.43 8.52 7.65
CA PRO A 301 8.47 7.73 8.33
C PRO A 301 8.63 8.08 9.80
N LEU A 302 8.53 9.36 10.15
CA LEU A 302 8.63 9.81 11.54
C LEU A 302 7.45 9.28 12.37
N MET A 303 6.24 9.36 11.84
CA MET A 303 5.05 8.79 12.48
C MET A 303 5.15 7.27 12.65
N SER A 304 5.66 6.57 11.64
CA SER A 304 5.91 5.13 11.74
C SER A 304 6.92 4.80 12.84
N ALA A 305 7.96 5.62 13.00
CA ALA A 305 8.94 5.48 14.08
C ALA A 305 8.27 5.63 15.44
N VAL A 306 7.44 6.67 15.62
CA VAL A 306 6.67 6.90 16.86
C VAL A 306 5.74 5.73 17.15
N PHE A 307 5.03 5.23 16.14
CA PHE A 307 4.16 4.06 16.28
C PHE A 307 4.93 2.79 16.62
N CYS A 308 6.16 2.61 16.13
CA CYS A 308 6.99 1.48 16.53
C CYS A 308 7.32 1.49 18.03
N PHE A 309 7.31 2.63 18.71
CA PHE A 309 7.50 2.64 20.17
C PHE A 309 6.29 2.07 20.92
N THR A 310 5.08 2.31 20.42
CA THR A 310 3.83 2.01 21.12
C THR A 310 3.13 0.74 20.62
N PHE A 311 3.48 0.26 19.44
CA PHE A 311 2.96 -0.97 18.88
C PHE A 311 3.87 -2.17 19.16
N PRO A 312 3.37 -3.40 18.94
CA PRO A 312 4.13 -4.61 19.20
C PRO A 312 5.40 -4.67 18.34
N VAL A 313 6.47 -5.23 18.91
CA VAL A 313 7.74 -5.47 18.21
C VAL A 313 7.51 -6.21 16.89
N GLY A 314 6.60 -7.18 16.84
CA GLY A 314 6.25 -7.93 15.63
C GLY A 314 5.78 -7.05 14.46
N LEU A 315 5.04 -5.97 14.75
CA LEU A 315 4.62 -5.01 13.73
C LEU A 315 5.81 -4.17 13.24
N GLY A 316 6.72 -3.79 14.15
CA GLY A 316 7.97 -3.12 13.81
C GLY A 316 8.87 -3.97 12.91
N ILE A 317 9.02 -5.27 13.23
CA ILE A 317 9.76 -6.23 12.40
C ILE A 317 9.18 -6.28 10.98
N TYR A 318 7.86 -6.35 10.86
CA TYR A 318 7.19 -6.29 9.56
C TYR A 318 7.47 -4.99 8.80
N TRP A 319 7.39 -3.83 9.46
CA TRP A 319 7.68 -2.55 8.79
C TRP A 319 9.12 -2.48 8.28
N ILE A 320 10.08 -2.93 9.08
CA ILE A 320 11.49 -3.02 8.68
C ILE A 320 11.65 -3.98 7.49
N ALA A 321 11.19 -5.23 7.63
CA ALA A 321 11.34 -6.25 6.60
C ALA A 321 10.68 -5.82 5.28
N SER A 322 9.45 -5.30 5.35
CA SER A 322 8.72 -4.80 4.20
C SER A 322 9.43 -3.62 3.53
N ALA A 323 9.95 -2.65 4.31
CA ALA A 323 10.68 -1.51 3.76
C ALA A 323 12.00 -1.93 3.10
N VAL A 324 12.72 -2.89 3.68
CA VAL A 324 13.94 -3.47 3.08
C VAL A 324 13.62 -4.16 1.76
N VAL A 325 12.61 -5.04 1.73
CA VAL A 325 12.21 -5.75 0.50
C VAL A 325 11.76 -4.77 -0.57
N ARG A 326 10.89 -3.81 -0.22
CA ARG A 326 10.47 -2.77 -1.16
C ARG A 326 11.64 -1.93 -1.66
N SER A 327 12.61 -1.62 -0.82
CA SER A 327 13.81 -0.87 -1.23
C SER A 327 14.64 -1.66 -2.24
N ALA A 328 14.84 -2.95 -1.99
CA ALA A 328 15.51 -3.84 -2.94
C ALA A 328 14.72 -3.90 -4.27
N GLN A 329 13.41 -4.15 -4.23
CA GLN A 329 12.55 -4.16 -5.41
C GLN A 329 12.61 -2.83 -6.16
N GLN A 330 12.50 -1.70 -5.47
CA GLN A 330 12.58 -0.37 -6.06
C GLN A 330 13.92 -0.14 -6.76
N TRP A 331 15.02 -0.59 -6.15
CA TRP A 331 16.34 -0.51 -6.78
C TRP A 331 16.41 -1.31 -8.09
N PHE A 332 15.93 -2.56 -8.09
CA PHE A 332 15.89 -3.40 -9.29
C PHE A 332 14.97 -2.83 -10.37
N ILE A 333 13.77 -2.38 -9.99
CA ILE A 333 12.78 -1.86 -10.93
C ILE A 333 13.26 -0.53 -11.52
N ASN A 334 13.82 0.40 -10.72
CA ASN A 334 14.42 1.63 -11.24
C ASN A 334 15.51 1.31 -12.26
N ARG A 335 16.41 0.37 -11.94
CA ARG A 335 17.47 -0.04 -12.86
C ARG A 335 16.95 -0.69 -14.15
N HIS A 336 15.78 -1.32 -14.12
CA HIS A 336 15.10 -1.83 -15.31
C HIS A 336 14.39 -0.73 -16.10
N LEU A 337 13.69 0.19 -15.42
CA LEU A 337 12.96 1.30 -16.03
C LEU A 337 13.89 2.33 -16.68
N ASP A 338 15.04 2.62 -16.07
CA ASP A 338 16.02 3.58 -16.60
C ASP A 338 16.71 3.09 -17.88
N LYS A 339 16.66 1.78 -18.16
CA LYS A 339 17.15 1.20 -19.42
C LYS A 339 16.13 1.32 -20.56
N MET A 340 14.87 1.63 -20.27
CA MET A 340 13.86 1.85 -21.31
C MET A 340 13.87 3.31 -21.75
N ASP A 341 13.83 3.56 -23.06
CA ASP A 341 13.64 4.93 -23.55
C ASP A 341 12.20 5.38 -23.21
N ILE A 342 12.10 6.48 -22.47
CA ILE A 342 10.81 7.08 -22.11
C ILE A 342 10.05 7.50 -23.38
N ASN A 343 10.75 7.90 -24.44
CA ASN A 343 10.13 8.23 -25.71
C ASN A 343 9.47 7.02 -26.36
N ASP A 344 10.08 5.84 -26.27
CA ASP A 344 9.47 4.60 -26.78
C ASP A 344 8.21 4.24 -26.01
N LEU A 345 8.23 4.44 -24.69
CA LEU A 345 7.08 4.24 -23.81
C LEU A 345 5.93 5.20 -24.12
N VAL A 346 6.24 6.48 -24.34
CA VAL A 346 5.28 7.49 -24.78
C VAL A 346 4.73 7.13 -26.17
N ASN A 347 5.58 6.74 -27.12
CA ASN A 347 5.18 6.32 -28.45
C ASN A 347 4.27 5.09 -28.43
N GLU A 348 4.55 4.11 -27.57
CA GLU A 348 3.71 2.92 -27.38
C GLU A 348 2.33 3.30 -26.81
N ASN A 349 2.29 4.18 -25.80
CA ASN A 349 1.03 4.68 -25.23
C ASN A 349 0.22 5.47 -26.26
N MET A 350 0.86 6.32 -27.05
CA MET A 350 0.25 7.04 -28.17
C MET A 350 -0.38 6.09 -29.19
N LYS A 351 0.37 5.05 -29.63
CA LYS A 351 -0.15 4.00 -30.54
C LYS A 351 -1.34 3.25 -29.94
N LYS A 352 -1.31 2.94 -28.63
CA LYS A 352 -2.42 2.28 -27.93
C LYS A 352 -3.66 3.15 -27.89
N MET A 353 -3.51 4.44 -27.63
CA MET A 353 -4.63 5.38 -27.67
C MET A 353 -5.20 5.53 -29.08
N GLU A 354 -4.35 5.67 -30.12
CA GLU A 354 -4.83 5.73 -31.51
C GLU A 354 -5.63 4.48 -31.88
N LYS A 355 -5.19 3.30 -31.46
CA LYS A 355 -5.94 2.04 -31.63
C LYS A 355 -7.26 2.01 -30.85
N GLN A 356 -7.34 2.61 -29.67
CA GLN A 356 -8.59 2.71 -28.92
C GLN A 356 -9.57 3.70 -29.57
N ARG A 357 -9.09 4.87 -29.97
CA ARG A 357 -9.89 5.91 -30.64
C ARG A 357 -10.46 5.43 -31.98
N THR A 358 -9.66 4.72 -32.76
CA THR A 358 -10.12 4.10 -34.01
C THR A 358 -11.20 3.04 -33.78
N LYS A 359 -11.09 2.22 -32.71
CA LYS A 359 -12.16 1.30 -32.29
C LYS A 359 -13.43 2.02 -31.84
N GLU A 360 -13.29 3.18 -31.23
CA GLU A 360 -14.40 4.04 -30.78
C GLU A 360 -15.00 4.89 -31.92
N GLY A 361 -14.47 4.81 -33.14
CA GLY A 361 -14.91 5.61 -34.29
C GLY A 361 -14.63 7.10 -34.16
N LEU A 362 -13.76 7.49 -33.23
CA LEU A 362 -13.31 8.87 -33.04
C LEU A 362 -12.15 9.17 -34.00
N PRO A 363 -12.08 10.38 -34.57
CA PRO A 363 -10.94 10.76 -35.39
C PRO A 363 -9.65 10.66 -34.55
N PRO A 364 -8.53 10.24 -35.17
CA PRO A 364 -7.23 10.26 -34.55
C PRO A 364 -6.99 11.66 -34.04
N GLN A 365 -6.45 11.72 -32.84
CA GLN A 365 -6.12 12.99 -32.22
C GLN A 365 -5.18 13.69 -33.18
N LYS A 366 -5.57 14.84 -33.73
CA LYS A 366 -4.58 15.79 -34.23
C LYS A 366 -3.73 16.12 -33.01
N ILE A 367 -2.61 15.42 -32.82
CA ILE A 367 -1.51 16.00 -32.07
C ILE A 367 -1.11 17.16 -32.94
N THR A 368 -1.76 18.29 -32.71
CA THR A 368 -1.55 19.50 -33.47
C THR A 368 -0.05 19.71 -33.48
N ASN A 369 0.50 19.99 -34.67
CA ASN A 369 1.91 20.30 -34.92
C ASN A 369 2.49 21.36 -33.95
N GLN A 370 1.68 21.98 -33.09
CA GLN A 370 2.08 22.78 -31.92
C GLN A 370 2.95 22.03 -30.89
N ALA A 371 2.84 20.71 -30.74
CA ALA A 371 3.78 19.97 -29.86
C ALA A 371 5.21 19.94 -30.43
N ASN A 372 5.36 20.02 -31.76
CA ASN A 372 6.65 20.06 -32.47
C ASN A 372 7.12 21.48 -32.82
N GLN A 373 6.30 22.52 -32.60
CA GLN A 373 6.69 23.90 -32.88
C GLN A 373 7.51 24.55 -31.74
N SER A 374 7.56 23.95 -30.54
CA SER A 374 8.36 24.47 -29.42
C SER A 374 9.71 23.77 -29.16
N THR A 375 10.17 22.89 -30.06
CA THR A 375 11.48 22.21 -29.93
C THR A 375 12.45 22.49 -31.07
N LYS A 376 12.24 23.54 -31.88
CA LYS A 376 13.19 23.92 -32.93
C LYS A 376 14.60 24.34 -32.45
N ASN A 377 14.85 24.37 -31.13
CA ASN A 377 16.18 24.59 -30.55
C ASN A 377 16.64 23.45 -29.63
N ILE A 378 16.50 22.19 -30.04
CA ILE A 378 17.33 21.11 -29.47
C ILE A 378 18.10 20.46 -30.61
N ASN A 379 19.34 20.92 -30.77
CA ASN A 379 20.31 20.37 -31.70
C ASN A 379 20.84 19.05 -31.13
N THR A 380 20.15 17.94 -31.38
CA THR A 380 20.73 16.60 -31.22
C THR A 380 20.35 15.77 -32.44
N LYS A 381 21.38 15.30 -33.15
CA LYS A 381 21.27 14.33 -34.24
C LYS A 381 20.60 13.07 -33.70
N ILE A 382 19.33 12.87 -34.04
CA ILE A 382 18.64 11.60 -33.87
C ILE A 382 18.93 10.77 -35.11
N ASP A 383 19.63 9.66 -34.90
CA ASP A 383 19.86 8.64 -35.91
C ASP A 383 18.52 8.01 -36.31
N LYS A 384 18.23 7.97 -37.61
CA LYS A 384 16.94 7.52 -38.15
C LYS A 384 16.88 5.99 -38.12
N GLY A 385 16.47 5.44 -36.98
CA GLY A 385 15.99 4.07 -36.88
C GLY A 385 14.70 3.86 -37.67
N SER A 386 14.75 2.96 -38.63
CA SER A 386 13.69 2.52 -39.55
C SER A 386 12.30 2.32 -38.92
N SER A 387 11.35 3.18 -39.27
CA SER A 387 9.96 2.74 -39.53
C SER A 387 9.36 3.60 -40.65
N ASN A 388 9.41 3.06 -41.86
CA ASN A 388 8.96 3.72 -43.08
C ASN A 388 7.43 3.67 -43.16
N THR A 389 6.75 4.63 -42.54
CA THR A 389 5.38 5.00 -42.92
C THR A 389 5.32 6.52 -43.04
N ASN A 390 5.18 6.99 -44.28
CA ASN A 390 5.25 8.40 -44.67
C ASN A 390 4.33 9.26 -43.81
N ALA A 391 4.84 10.40 -43.34
CA ALA A 391 4.05 11.39 -42.60
C ALA A 391 2.80 11.85 -43.38
N GLU A 392 2.89 11.86 -44.71
CA GLU A 392 1.78 12.11 -45.63
C GLU A 392 0.70 11.02 -45.59
N GLU A 393 1.09 9.74 -45.44
CA GLU A 393 0.14 8.64 -45.34
C GLU A 393 -0.61 8.69 -43.99
N ARG A 394 0.08 9.10 -42.91
CA ARG A 394 -0.57 9.41 -41.62
C ARG A 394 -1.53 10.58 -41.75
N ALA A 395 -1.11 11.68 -42.39
CA ALA A 395 -1.96 12.85 -42.59
C ALA A 395 -3.21 12.50 -43.42
N ARG A 396 -3.07 11.68 -44.47
CA ARG A 396 -4.19 11.21 -45.30
C ARG A 396 -5.15 10.32 -44.52
N LYS A 397 -4.64 9.37 -43.73
CA LYS A 397 -5.48 8.51 -42.86
C LYS A 397 -6.22 9.32 -41.80
N VAL A 398 -5.58 10.37 -41.27
CA VAL A 398 -6.20 11.33 -40.36
C VAL A 398 -7.34 12.06 -41.08
N GLU A 399 -7.10 12.65 -42.25
CA GLU A 399 -8.12 13.35 -43.03
C GLU A 399 -9.31 12.44 -43.41
N GLU A 400 -9.02 11.22 -43.86
CA GLU A 400 -10.01 10.21 -44.23
C GLU A 400 -10.88 9.79 -43.05
N SER A 401 -10.30 9.63 -41.86
CA SER A 401 -11.06 9.34 -40.65
C SER A 401 -11.92 10.52 -40.14
N TYR A 402 -11.52 11.78 -40.39
CA TYR A 402 -12.37 12.95 -40.14
C TYR A 402 -13.56 13.00 -41.10
N GLN A 403 -13.36 12.62 -42.37
CA GLN A 403 -14.46 12.49 -43.34
C GLN A 403 -15.40 11.34 -42.98
N ASN A 404 -14.87 10.19 -42.56
CA ASN A 404 -15.67 9.07 -42.10
C ASN A 404 -16.44 9.39 -40.80
N ALA A 405 -15.84 10.19 -39.91
CA ALA A 405 -16.53 10.69 -38.72
C ALA A 405 -17.67 11.66 -39.08
N ARG A 406 -17.59 12.44 -40.18
CA ARG A 406 -18.72 13.23 -40.70
C ARG A 406 -19.88 12.37 -41.18
N ASN A 407 -19.58 11.19 -41.73
CA ASN A 407 -20.56 10.21 -42.21
C ASN A 407 -20.92 9.14 -41.15
N ALA A 408 -20.74 9.45 -39.86
CA ALA A 408 -20.96 8.50 -38.77
C ALA A 408 -22.43 8.04 -38.69
N LYS A 409 -22.63 6.75 -38.35
CA LYS A 409 -23.97 6.14 -38.26
C LYS A 409 -24.89 6.94 -37.32
N PRO A 410 -26.18 7.13 -37.69
CA PRO A 410 -27.16 7.81 -36.85
C PRO A 410 -27.21 7.20 -35.44
N GLY A 411 -27.13 8.06 -34.41
CA GLY A 411 -27.18 7.65 -32.99
C GLY A 411 -25.82 7.40 -32.30
N SER A 412 -24.71 7.31 -33.05
CA SER A 412 -23.36 7.19 -32.48
C SER A 412 -22.90 8.47 -31.76
N ILE A 413 -21.94 8.34 -30.83
CA ILE A 413 -21.32 9.50 -30.13
C ILE A 413 -20.70 10.49 -31.13
N ALA A 414 -20.09 9.98 -32.21
CA ALA A 414 -19.54 10.80 -33.29
C ALA A 414 -20.64 11.59 -34.05
N ALA A 415 -21.79 10.98 -34.31
CA ALA A 415 -22.93 11.68 -34.93
C ALA A 415 -23.51 12.77 -34.01
N LYS A 416 -23.58 12.52 -32.70
CA LYS A 416 -24.00 13.54 -31.71
C LYS A 416 -23.01 14.70 -31.61
N ALA A 417 -21.71 14.42 -31.64
CA ALA A 417 -20.68 15.46 -31.64
C ALA A 417 -20.71 16.33 -32.92
N ASN A 418 -21.00 15.73 -34.08
CA ASN A 418 -21.20 16.50 -35.32
C ASN A 418 -22.43 17.41 -35.24
N MET A 419 -23.56 16.94 -34.70
CA MET A 419 -24.75 17.78 -34.55
C MET A 419 -24.52 19.02 -33.69
N VAL A 420 -23.76 18.89 -32.59
CA VAL A 420 -23.41 20.02 -31.72
C VAL A 420 -22.49 20.99 -32.45
N ARG A 421 -21.46 20.50 -33.14
CA ARG A 421 -20.58 21.35 -33.95
C ARG A 421 -21.36 22.10 -35.05
N ASP A 422 -22.23 21.41 -35.78
CA ASP A 422 -23.00 22.00 -36.88
C ASP A 422 -24.01 23.04 -36.36
N PHE A 423 -24.54 22.85 -35.14
CA PHE A 423 -25.33 23.86 -34.43
C PHE A 423 -24.50 25.10 -34.07
N ASP A 424 -23.30 24.91 -33.52
CA ASP A 424 -22.40 26.02 -33.16
C ASP A 424 -21.90 26.79 -34.40
N GLU A 425 -21.60 26.12 -35.52
CA GLU A 425 -21.21 26.77 -36.77
C GLU A 425 -22.35 27.58 -37.40
N ARG A 426 -23.60 27.10 -37.29
CA ARG A 426 -24.79 27.85 -37.73
C ARG A 426 -25.02 29.09 -36.86
N ASN A 427 -24.76 29.00 -35.56
CA ASN A 427 -24.94 30.12 -34.63
C ASN A 427 -23.76 31.10 -34.61
N LYS A 428 -22.58 30.72 -35.10
CA LYS A 428 -21.44 31.64 -35.33
C LYS A 428 -21.54 32.50 -36.59
N LYS A 429 -22.45 32.15 -37.51
CA LYS A 429 -22.66 32.86 -38.79
C LYS A 429 -23.84 33.85 -38.75
N LYS A 430 -24.47 34.03 -37.59
CA LYS A 430 -25.35 35.16 -37.26
C LYS A 430 -24.59 36.08 -36.31
#